data_AF-A8S2D8-F1
#
_entry.id   AF-A8S2D8-F1
#
_cell.length_a   1.000
_cell.length_b   1.000
_cell.length_c   1.000
_cell.angle_alpha   90.00
_cell.angle_beta   90.00
_cell.angle_gamma   90.00
#
_symmetry.space_group_name_H-M   'P 1'
#
loop_
_entity.id
_entity.type
_entity.pdbx_description
1 polymer ?
#
loop_
_entity_poly.entity_id
_entity_poly.type
_entity_poly.pdbx_seq_one_letter_code
_entity_poly.pdbx_strand_id
1 'polypeptide(L)'
;MKKILSFLIAGIMACSAAGCSQKNANPISLPEESTIQSIDVTVGEETEKYSDSEWISQCISSMNNAQATAKESVQDIPQADEYIKIDINTEDAKSTLFVYLEKNDYYIEQPYQGIYKTDSAFYQTITGNH
;
A
#
# COMPACT_ATOMS: atom_id res chain seq x y z
N MET A 1 -29.84 -62.09 22.13
CA MET A 1 -28.75 -62.33 23.11
C MET A 1 -27.49 -61.66 22.60
N LYS A 2 -26.84 -60.84 23.46
CA LYS A 2 -25.44 -60.37 23.48
C LYS A 2 -24.84 -59.77 22.18
N LYS A 3 -24.65 -58.44 22.12
CA LYS A 3 -23.41 -57.67 22.49
C LYS A 3 -22.27 -57.99 21.50
N ILE A 4 -21.61 -57.04 20.83
CA ILE A 4 -20.40 -56.28 21.25
C ILE A 4 -20.05 -55.40 20.02
N LEU A 5 -20.21 -54.07 20.04
CA LEU A 5 -19.21 -53.03 20.39
C LEU A 5 -18.21 -52.68 19.25
N SER A 6 -18.31 -51.43 18.76
CA SER A 6 -17.20 -50.55 18.31
C SER A 6 -16.49 -50.93 16.97
N PHE A 7 -16.05 -50.02 16.11
CA PHE A 7 -15.51 -48.67 16.32
C PHE A 7 -15.95 -47.70 15.22
N LEU A 8 -16.41 -46.54 15.67
CA LEU A 8 -16.51 -45.29 14.92
C LEU A 8 -15.08 -44.74 14.82
N ILE A 9 -14.51 -44.65 13.62
CA ILE A 9 -13.30 -43.84 13.40
C ILE A 9 -13.68 -42.75 12.42
N ALA A 10 -14.11 -41.64 13.01
CA ALA A 10 -14.15 -40.35 12.38
C ALA A 10 -12.71 -39.98 12.00
N GLY A 11 -12.39 -40.05 10.71
CA GLY A 11 -11.23 -39.38 10.15
C GLY A 11 -11.48 -37.88 10.18
N ILE A 12 -11.33 -37.27 11.36
CA ILE A 12 -11.21 -35.81 11.47
C ILE A 12 -9.87 -35.48 10.82
N MET A 13 -9.93 -35.15 9.53
CA MET A 13 -8.89 -34.38 8.89
C MET A 13 -8.94 -33.01 9.55
N ALA A 14 -8.20 -32.89 10.65
CA ALA A 14 -7.86 -31.60 11.21
C ALA A 14 -7.05 -30.89 10.14
N CYS A 15 -7.73 -30.13 9.29
CA CYS A 15 -7.14 -28.96 8.67
C CYS A 15 -6.77 -28.06 9.84
N SER A 16 -5.60 -28.31 10.41
CA SER A 16 -4.89 -27.36 11.22
C SER A 16 -4.85 -26.11 10.36
N ALA A 17 -5.69 -25.13 10.70
CA ALA A 17 -5.50 -23.78 10.28
C ALA A 17 -4.14 -23.38 10.83
N ALA A 18 -3.08 -23.67 10.07
CA ALA A 18 -1.91 -22.83 10.06
C ALA A 18 -2.48 -21.47 9.70
N GLY A 19 -2.81 -20.67 10.72
CA GLY A 19 -3.03 -19.26 10.52
C GLY A 19 -1.75 -18.79 9.86
N CYS A 20 -1.80 -18.63 8.53
CA CYS A 20 -0.79 -17.86 7.83
C CYS A 20 -0.72 -16.58 8.62
N SER A 21 0.36 -16.40 9.37
CA SER A 21 0.71 -15.09 9.88
C SER A 21 0.90 -14.28 8.61
N GLN A 22 -0.17 -13.59 8.17
CA GLN A 22 -0.13 -12.82 6.93
C GLN A 22 0.99 -11.82 7.13
N LYS A 23 2.11 -12.08 6.44
CA LYS A 23 3.26 -11.20 6.51
C LYS A 23 2.82 -9.94 5.78
N ASN A 24 2.48 -8.91 6.55
CA ASN A 24 2.20 -7.61 5.98
C ASN A 24 3.47 -7.09 5.29
N ALA A 25 3.28 -6.24 4.30
CA ALA A 25 4.37 -5.50 3.68
C ALA A 25 5.24 -4.83 4.74
N ASN A 26 6.54 -4.68 4.45
CA ASN A 26 7.40 -3.80 5.23
C ASN A 26 6.83 -2.37 5.18
N PRO A 27 7.10 -1.50 6.17
CA PRO A 27 6.69 -0.09 6.10
C PRO A 27 7.11 0.58 4.78
N ILE A 28 6.39 1.63 4.38
CA ILE A 28 6.79 2.43 3.21
C ILE A 28 8.21 2.94 3.42
N SER A 29 9.06 2.79 2.41
CA SER A 29 10.43 3.30 2.43
C SER A 29 10.46 4.70 1.83
N LEU A 30 10.40 5.73 2.66
CA LEU A 30 10.48 7.13 2.27
C LEU A 30 11.88 7.71 2.56
N PRO A 31 12.36 8.68 1.77
CA PRO A 31 13.56 9.45 2.13
C PRO A 31 13.31 10.27 3.40
N GLU A 32 14.40 10.74 4.04
CA GLU A 32 14.29 11.66 5.16
C GLU A 32 13.61 12.96 4.70
N GLU A 33 12.58 13.42 5.42
CA GLU A 33 11.74 14.55 5.02
C GLU A 33 12.55 15.84 4.75
N SER A 34 13.59 16.09 5.55
CA SER A 34 14.50 17.23 5.40
C SER A 34 15.34 17.21 4.11
N THR A 35 15.42 16.07 3.43
CA THR A 35 16.18 15.89 2.18
C THR A 35 15.30 16.03 0.93
N ILE A 36 13.98 16.12 1.10
CA ILE A 36 13.02 16.22 0.01
C ILE A 36 13.05 17.63 -0.57
N GLN A 37 13.30 17.73 -1.87
CA GLN A 37 13.26 19.00 -2.60
C GLN A 37 11.89 19.27 -3.22
N SER A 38 11.25 18.23 -3.72
CA SER A 38 9.87 18.31 -4.22
C SER A 38 9.19 16.95 -4.25
N ILE A 39 7.87 17.00 -4.34
CA ILE A 39 7.04 15.86 -4.68
C ILE A 39 6.31 16.23 -5.97
N ASP A 40 6.48 15.42 -7.01
CA ASP A 40 5.79 15.58 -8.27
C ASP A 40 4.62 14.58 -8.30
N VAL A 41 3.41 15.08 -8.54
CA VAL A 41 2.19 14.28 -8.62
C VAL A 41 1.70 14.30 -10.06
N THR A 42 1.63 13.12 -10.69
CA THR A 42 1.16 12.94 -12.06
C THR A 42 -0.20 12.25 -12.09
N VAL A 43 -1.20 12.93 -12.64
CA VAL A 43 -2.55 12.41 -12.88
C VAL A 43 -2.79 12.38 -14.39
N GLY A 44 -2.87 11.18 -14.96
CA GLY A 44 -2.90 11.03 -16.42
C GLY A 44 -1.64 11.61 -17.07
N GLU A 45 -1.79 12.67 -17.87
CA GLU A 45 -0.67 13.36 -18.54
C GLU A 45 -0.23 14.65 -17.81
N GLU A 46 -0.98 15.09 -16.80
CA GLU A 46 -0.71 16.33 -16.07
C GLU A 46 0.19 16.04 -14.87
N THR A 47 1.23 16.86 -14.68
CA THR A 47 2.14 16.76 -13.53
C THR A 47 2.18 18.10 -12.79
N GLU A 48 1.86 18.05 -11.50
CA GLU A 48 2.00 19.18 -10.58
C GLU A 48 3.18 18.94 -9.64
N LYS A 49 3.97 19.98 -9.40
CA LYS A 49 5.16 19.93 -8.55
C LYS A 49 4.91 20.71 -7.27
N TYR A 50 5.05 20.03 -6.13
CA TYR A 50 4.92 20.61 -4.80
C TYR A 50 6.30 20.73 -4.14
N SER A 51 6.66 21.96 -3.76
CA SER A 51 7.88 22.27 -2.99
C SER A 51 7.57 23.03 -1.70
N ASP A 52 6.30 23.19 -1.35
CA ASP A 52 5.88 23.79 -0.09
C ASP A 52 6.14 22.81 1.06
N SER A 53 6.81 23.28 2.11
CA SER A 53 7.23 22.41 3.22
C SER A 53 6.05 21.87 4.01
N GLU A 54 5.00 22.67 4.22
CA GLU A 54 3.84 22.23 5.00
C GLU A 54 3.08 21.14 4.24
N TRP A 55 2.89 21.35 2.93
CA TRP A 55 2.29 20.36 2.05
C TRP A 55 3.12 19.06 2.00
N ILE A 56 4.45 19.17 1.86
CA ILE A 56 5.35 18.00 1.88
C ILE A 56 5.23 17.23 3.19
N SER A 57 5.28 17.91 4.34
CA SER A 57 5.12 17.28 5.65
C SER A 57 3.78 16.55 5.78
N GLN A 58 2.69 17.16 5.30
CA GLN A 58 1.36 16.54 5.31
C GLN A 58 1.31 15.29 4.42
N CYS A 59 1.91 15.36 3.23
CA CYS A 59 1.97 14.27 2.27
C CYS A 59 2.76 13.07 2.83
N ILE A 60 3.96 13.32 3.38
CA ILE A 60 4.84 12.31 3.99
C ILE A 60 4.20 11.69 5.24
N SER A 61 3.58 12.51 6.09
CA SER A 61 2.84 12.02 7.26
C SER A 61 1.69 11.09 6.85
N SER A 62 0.94 11.45 5.80
CA SER A 62 -0.15 10.61 5.29
C SER A 62 0.36 9.27 4.75
N MET A 63 1.46 9.26 4.00
CA MET A 63 2.11 8.04 3.53
C MET A 63 2.59 7.15 4.70
N ASN A 64 3.24 7.74 5.71
CA ASN A 64 3.71 7.00 6.88
C ASN A 64 2.58 6.36 7.72
N ASN A 65 1.38 6.94 7.67
CA ASN A 65 0.19 6.41 8.36
C ASN A 65 -0.55 5.33 7.56
N ALA A 66 -0.16 5.06 6.32
CA ALA A 66 -0.78 4.04 5.49
C ALA A 66 -0.55 2.63 6.07
N GLN A 67 -1.58 1.79 6.01
CA GLN A 67 -1.58 0.47 6.62
C GLN A 67 -1.04 -0.57 5.66
N ALA A 68 0.07 -1.22 6.03
CA ALA A 68 0.61 -2.33 5.25
C ALA A 68 -0.43 -3.44 5.06
N THR A 69 -0.59 -3.89 3.82
CA THR A 69 -1.46 -5.02 3.48
C THR A 69 -0.64 -6.31 3.30
N ALA A 70 -1.32 -7.44 3.14
CA ALA A 70 -0.69 -8.71 2.76
C ALA A 70 -0.48 -8.86 1.23
N LYS A 71 -0.80 -7.82 0.43
CA LYS A 71 -0.58 -7.86 -1.02
C LYS A 71 0.87 -7.52 -1.33
N GLU A 72 1.45 -8.23 -2.30
CA GLU A 72 2.81 -7.99 -2.78
C GLU A 72 2.78 -7.03 -3.99
N SER A 73 3.75 -6.12 -4.06
CA SER A 73 4.04 -5.35 -5.28
C SER A 73 5.25 -6.00 -5.96
N VAL A 74 5.04 -6.60 -7.13
CA VAL A 74 6.06 -7.40 -7.84
C VAL A 74 6.39 -6.84 -9.23
N GLN A 75 6.06 -5.58 -9.45
CA GLN A 75 6.01 -4.93 -10.75
C GLN A 75 6.41 -3.45 -10.63
N ASP A 76 6.80 -2.85 -11.74
CA ASP A 76 7.23 -1.45 -11.80
C ASP A 76 6.06 -0.44 -11.77
N ILE A 77 4.86 -0.87 -12.19
CA ILE A 77 3.63 -0.07 -12.27
C ILE A 77 2.44 -0.89 -11.76
N PRO A 78 1.41 -0.27 -11.17
CA PRO A 78 0.24 -0.98 -10.65
C PRO A 78 -0.55 -1.68 -11.76
N GLN A 79 -1.30 -2.74 -11.42
CA GLN A 79 -2.28 -3.38 -12.33
C GLN A 79 -3.63 -2.63 -12.37
N ALA A 80 -3.68 -1.41 -11.84
CA ALA A 80 -4.87 -0.58 -11.84
C ALA A 80 -5.00 0.16 -13.19
N ASP A 81 -6.23 0.25 -13.71
CA ASP A 81 -6.51 0.96 -14.97
C ASP A 81 -6.16 2.45 -14.87
N GLU A 82 -6.43 3.06 -13.72
CA GLU A 82 -6.11 4.44 -13.40
C GLU A 82 -5.27 4.49 -12.13
N TYR A 83 -4.20 5.28 -12.18
CA TYR A 83 -3.34 5.52 -11.04
C TYR A 83 -2.74 6.92 -11.10
N ILE A 84 -2.40 7.44 -9.93
CA ILE A 84 -1.64 8.66 -9.73
C ILE A 84 -0.20 8.23 -9.46
N LYS A 85 0.76 8.83 -10.16
CA LYS A 85 2.17 8.61 -9.87
C LYS A 85 2.68 9.70 -8.94
N ILE A 86 3.41 9.32 -7.91
CA ILE A 86 4.09 10.23 -6.99
C ILE A 86 5.59 10.00 -7.12
N ASP A 87 6.33 11.03 -7.52
CA ASP A 87 7.78 11.03 -7.57
C ASP A 87 8.31 11.96 -6.45
N ILE A 88 8.93 11.38 -5.42
CA ILE A 88 9.59 12.10 -4.32
C ILE A 88 11.03 12.34 -4.72
N ASN A 89 11.39 13.61 -4.96
CA ASN A 89 12.70 14.01 -5.44
C ASN A 89 13.57 14.52 -4.28
N THR A 90 14.74 13.92 -4.11
CA THR A 90 15.84 14.43 -3.28
C THR A 90 16.96 14.95 -4.17
N GLU A 91 18.08 15.41 -3.59
CA GLU A 91 19.25 15.83 -4.37
C GLU A 91 19.85 14.70 -5.21
N ASP A 92 19.92 13.51 -4.64
CA ASP A 92 20.67 12.39 -5.22
C ASP A 92 19.77 11.28 -5.80
N ALA A 93 18.48 11.29 -5.45
CA ALA A 93 17.61 10.16 -5.73
C ALA A 93 16.16 10.57 -5.99
N LYS A 94 15.42 9.62 -6.56
CA LYS A 94 13.99 9.71 -6.76
C LYS A 94 13.32 8.43 -6.26
N SER A 95 12.29 8.59 -5.43
CA SER A 95 11.45 7.49 -4.99
C SER A 95 10.09 7.58 -5.67
N THR A 96 9.68 6.51 -6.36
CA THR A 96 8.40 6.47 -7.07
C THR A 96 7.40 5.61 -6.29
N LEU A 97 6.19 6.14 -6.12
CA LEU A 97 5.03 5.44 -5.58
C LEU A 97 3.83 5.66 -6.50
N PHE A 98 2.82 4.81 -6.36
CA PHE A 98 1.57 4.91 -7.09
C PHE A 98 0.39 4.93 -6.13
N VAL A 99 -0.64 5.72 -6.44
CA VAL A 99 -1.88 5.79 -5.67
C VAL A 99 -3.05 5.47 -6.56
N TYR A 100 -3.93 4.57 -6.14
CA TYR A 100 -5.08 4.17 -6.94
C TYR A 100 -6.27 3.73 -6.08
N LEU A 101 -7.45 3.76 -6.70
CA LEU A 101 -8.69 3.26 -6.14
C LEU A 101 -8.95 1.84 -6.65
N GLU A 102 -9.07 0.87 -5.76
CA GLU A 102 -9.49 -0.49 -6.11
C GLU A 102 -10.63 -0.93 -5.18
N LYS A 103 -11.78 -1.29 -5.75
CA LYS A 103 -12.93 -1.83 -5.00
C LYS A 103 -13.35 -0.95 -3.81
N ASN A 104 -13.38 0.36 -4.00
CA ASN A 104 -13.73 1.40 -3.02
C ASN A 104 -12.69 1.64 -1.90
N ASP A 105 -11.51 1.02 -1.99
CA ASP A 105 -10.40 1.26 -1.09
C ASP A 105 -9.27 1.99 -1.82
N TYR A 106 -8.61 2.92 -1.11
CA TYR A 106 -7.46 3.64 -1.62
C TYR A 106 -6.17 2.92 -1.25
N TYR A 107 -5.27 2.80 -2.22
CA TYR A 107 -4.01 2.11 -2.03
C TYR A 107 -2.84 3.01 -2.43
N ILE A 108 -1.74 2.85 -1.71
CA ILE A 108 -0.40 3.28 -2.10
C ILE A 108 0.38 2.02 -2.47
N GLU A 109 0.99 1.97 -3.64
CA GLU A 109 1.88 0.90 -4.07
C GLU A 109 3.29 1.46 -4.25
N GLN A 110 4.24 0.85 -3.56
CA GLN A 110 5.67 1.11 -3.77
C GLN A 110 6.26 -0.13 -4.46
N PRO A 111 6.78 0.01 -5.70
CA PRO A 111 7.34 -1.11 -6.47
C PRO A 111 8.31 -1.95 -5.65
N TYR A 112 8.13 -3.27 -5.67
CA TYR A 112 8.96 -4.26 -4.96
C TYR A 112 9.02 -4.13 -3.44
N GLN A 113 8.26 -3.21 -2.85
CA GLN A 113 8.19 -3.01 -1.39
C GLN A 113 6.86 -3.50 -0.84
N GLY A 114 5.74 -3.07 -1.43
CA GLY A 114 4.43 -3.46 -0.94
C GLY A 114 3.28 -2.55 -1.36
N ILE A 115 2.08 -2.98 -0.94
CA ILE A 115 0.84 -2.25 -1.15
C ILE A 115 0.23 -1.92 0.22
N TYR A 116 -0.17 -0.68 0.39
CA TYR A 116 -0.60 -0.08 1.64
C TYR A 116 -2.00 0.50 1.46
N LYS A 117 -2.87 0.33 2.43
CA LYS A 117 -4.19 0.96 2.44
C LYS A 117 -4.08 2.37 3.02
N THR A 118 -4.63 3.34 2.31
CA THR A 118 -4.72 4.75 2.74
C THR A 118 -6.19 5.19 2.78
N ASP A 119 -6.44 6.42 3.20
CA ASP A 119 -7.77 7.01 3.27
C ASP A 119 -8.06 7.93 2.08
N SER A 120 -9.34 8.32 1.97
CA SER A 120 -9.77 9.26 0.93
C SER A 120 -9.19 10.65 1.14
N ALA A 121 -8.84 11.06 2.36
CA ALA A 121 -8.34 12.39 2.63
C ALA A 121 -6.99 12.60 1.93
N PHE A 122 -6.07 11.63 2.07
CA PHE A 122 -4.80 11.65 1.34
C PHE A 122 -5.03 11.67 -0.18
N TYR A 123 -5.93 10.85 -0.69
CA TYR A 123 -6.25 10.82 -2.12
C TYR A 123 -6.73 12.20 -2.62
N GLN A 124 -7.62 12.86 -1.89
CA GLN A 124 -8.12 14.19 -2.26
C GLN A 124 -7.01 15.26 -2.20
N THR A 125 -6.12 15.19 -1.22
CA THR A 125 -4.98 16.10 -1.08
C THR A 125 -4.08 16.09 -2.32
N ILE A 126 -3.80 14.91 -2.88
CA ILE A 126 -2.91 14.77 -4.04
C ILE A 126 -3.63 15.00 -5.37
N THR A 127 -4.96 14.95 -5.43
CA THR A 127 -5.73 15.25 -6.66
C THR A 127 -6.22 16.69 -6.75
N GLY A 128 -5.91 17.55 -5.79
CA GLY A 128 -6.19 18.99 -5.89
C GLY A 128 -7.67 19.39 -5.85
N ASN A 129 -8.56 18.56 -5.28
CA ASN A 129 -9.96 18.96 -5.05
C ASN A 129 -10.03 19.95 -3.86
N HIS A 130 -9.79 21.24 -4.16
CA HIS A 130 -10.09 22.37 -3.28
C HIS A 130 -11.39 23.07 -3.69
#